data_AF-A0A6L3X2Q6-F1
#
_entry.id   AF-A0A6L3X2Q6-F1
#
_cell.length_a   1.000
_cell.length_b   1.000
_cell.length_c   1.000
_cell.angle_alpha   90.00
_cell.angle_beta   90.00
_cell.angle_gamma   90.00
#
_symmetry.space_group_name_H-M   'P 1'
#
loop_
_entity.id
_entity.type
_entity.pdbx_description
1 polymer ?
#
loop_
_entity_poly.entity_id
_entity_poly.type
_entity_poly.pdbx_seq_one_letter_code
_entity_poly.pdbx_strand_id
1 'polypeptide(L)'
;LQPDLFGTLVQTCMEQFRPKTTPPLAVPERLSEHCEEVYGLIASLNNILDLYLPATQEAEHRFAMGELPQEVMEICQQLAKHLEKLRGLAEMFLNDLSEKTGTHDVVRLHRILLQMNRALGMFEAQSKLWRLASMAQASGAPVTKWATREVRDGQVHLFF
;
A
#
# COMPACT_ATOMS: atom_id res chain seq x y z
N LEU A 1 4.80 3.31 -6.37
CA LEU A 1 6.03 3.82 -5.73
C LEU A 1 6.63 2.69 -4.92
N GLN A 2 7.94 2.44 -5.04
CA GLN A 2 8.65 1.61 -4.07
C GLN A 2 8.57 2.31 -2.70
N PRO A 3 8.20 1.63 -1.60
CA PRO A 3 8.32 2.11 -0.23
C PRO A 3 9.58 2.92 0.10
N ASP A 4 10.72 2.65 -0.54
CA ASP A 4 11.95 3.44 -0.40
C ASP A 4 11.77 4.92 -0.79
N LEU A 5 10.96 5.18 -1.83
CA LEU A 5 10.59 6.53 -2.25
C LEU A 5 9.68 7.21 -1.23
N PHE A 6 8.80 6.45 -0.58
CA PHE A 6 7.94 6.99 0.48
C PHE A 6 8.73 7.29 1.75
N GLY A 7 9.66 6.41 2.15
CA GLY A 7 10.59 6.66 3.25
C GLY A 7 11.44 7.92 3.03
N THR A 8 12.01 8.06 1.83
CA THR A 8 12.76 9.27 1.43
C THR A 8 11.88 10.54 1.48
N LEU A 9 10.62 10.44 1.03
CA LEU A 9 9.68 11.54 1.07
C LEU A 9 9.32 11.94 2.51
N VAL A 10 9.08 10.97 3.39
CA VAL A 10 8.83 11.21 4.82
C VAL A 10 10.04 11.87 5.47
N GLN A 11 11.26 11.38 5.21
CA GLN A 11 12.49 11.99 5.71
C GLN A 11 12.63 13.45 5.24
N THR A 12 12.39 13.70 3.95
CA THR A 12 12.39 15.05 3.38
C THR A 12 11.39 15.97 4.09
N CYS A 13 10.19 15.48 4.39
CA CYS A 13 9.18 16.23 5.14
C CYS A 13 9.66 16.52 6.57
N MET A 14 10.25 15.55 7.25
CA MET A 14 10.76 15.70 8.61
C MET A 14 11.91 16.71 8.71
N GLU A 15 12.82 16.73 7.74
CA GLU A 15 13.98 17.63 7.70
C GLU A 15 13.61 19.06 7.31
N GLN A 16 12.74 19.21 6.31
CA GLN A 16 12.48 20.51 5.67
C GLN A 16 11.18 21.17 6.15
N PHE A 17 10.20 20.37 6.59
CA PHE A 17 8.84 20.80 6.91
C PHE A 17 8.35 20.10 8.18
N ARG A 18 9.18 20.07 9.22
CA ARG A 18 8.91 19.30 10.45
C ARG A 18 7.46 19.47 10.93
N PRO A 19 6.69 18.37 11.05
CA PRO A 19 5.28 18.44 11.40
C PRO A 19 5.10 18.82 12.87
N LYS A 20 3.94 19.41 13.20
CA LYS A 20 3.60 19.77 14.58
C LYS A 20 3.54 18.55 15.51
N THR A 21 3.04 17.44 14.99
CA THR A 21 2.94 16.15 15.69
C THR A 21 3.70 15.11 14.89
N THR A 22 4.68 14.45 15.52
CA THR A 22 5.45 13.37 14.88
C THR A 22 4.88 12.02 15.31
N PRO A 23 4.22 11.26 14.42
CA PRO A 23 3.70 9.95 14.77
C PRO A 23 4.86 8.94 14.93
N PRO A 24 4.71 7.90 15.75
CA PRO A 24 5.74 6.88 15.96
C PRO A 24 6.24 6.23 14.66
N LEU A 25 5.37 6.10 13.66
CA LEU A 25 5.67 5.49 12.36
C LEU A 25 6.45 6.43 11.42
N ALA A 26 6.57 7.73 11.72
CA ALA A 26 7.41 8.65 10.95
C ALA A 26 8.91 8.52 11.29
N VAL A 27 9.26 7.74 12.33
CA VAL A 27 10.65 7.45 12.65
C VAL A 27 11.24 6.57 11.55
N PRO A 28 12.38 6.94 10.93
CA PRO A 28 12.91 6.24 9.75
C PRO A 28 13.09 4.73 9.95
N GLU A 29 13.67 4.31 11.07
CA GLU A 29 13.88 2.90 11.42
C GLU A 29 12.54 2.13 11.46
N ARG A 30 11.56 2.67 12.19
CA ARG A 30 10.22 2.06 12.30
C ARG A 30 9.46 2.05 10.97
N LEU A 31 9.63 3.08 10.14
CA LEU A 31 9.02 3.12 8.83
C LEU A 31 9.63 2.06 7.91
N SER A 32 10.96 1.88 7.97
CA SER A 32 11.66 0.86 7.20
C SER A 32 11.20 -0.54 7.61
N GLU A 33 11.24 -0.84 8.91
CA GLU A 33 10.76 -2.11 9.46
C GLU A 33 9.30 -2.40 9.05
N HIS A 34 8.42 -1.40 9.17
CA HIS A 34 7.02 -1.56 8.76
C HIS A 34 6.85 -1.77 7.26
N CYS A 35 7.69 -1.14 6.42
CA CYS A 35 7.67 -1.37 4.97
C CYS A 35 8.20 -2.78 4.63
N GLU A 36 9.24 -3.25 5.31
CA GLU A 36 9.78 -4.61 5.16
C GLU A 36 8.74 -5.68 5.52
N GLU A 37 7.97 -5.48 6.61
CA GLU A 37 6.85 -6.36 6.96
C GLU A 37 5.81 -6.43 5.82
N VAL A 38 5.43 -5.28 5.24
CA VAL A 38 4.50 -5.24 4.09
C VAL A 38 5.08 -6.01 2.89
N TYR A 39 6.35 -5.81 2.57
CA TYR A 39 6.99 -6.54 1.48
C TYR A 39 7.05 -8.05 1.74
N GLY A 40 7.35 -8.47 2.97
CA GLY A 40 7.36 -9.89 3.34
C GLY A 40 5.98 -10.54 3.18
N LEU A 41 4.91 -9.82 3.52
CA LEU A 41 3.53 -10.25 3.31
C LEU A 41 3.18 -10.36 1.82
N ILE A 42 3.53 -9.35 1.02
CA ILE A 42 3.31 -9.39 -0.44
C ILE A 42 4.09 -10.52 -1.09
N ALA A 43 5.35 -10.75 -0.70
CA ALA A 43 6.16 -11.84 -1.22
C ALA A 43 5.55 -13.21 -0.87
N SER A 44 5.11 -13.37 0.38
CA SER A 44 4.42 -14.59 0.84
C SER A 44 3.13 -14.83 0.05
N LEU A 45 2.33 -13.78 -0.17
CA LEU A 45 1.12 -13.86 -0.98
C LEU A 45 1.43 -14.27 -2.42
N ASN A 46 2.42 -13.63 -3.05
CA ASN A 46 2.81 -13.95 -4.43
C ASN A 46 3.24 -15.41 -4.57
N ASN A 47 4.04 -15.92 -3.63
CA ASN A 47 4.47 -17.32 -3.62
C ASN A 47 3.28 -18.28 -3.57
N ILE A 48 2.24 -17.97 -2.78
CA ILE A 48 1.02 -18.78 -2.70
C ILE A 48 0.21 -18.67 -3.99
N LEU A 49 -0.01 -17.45 -4.51
CA LEU A 49 -0.77 -17.21 -5.74
C LEU A 49 -0.09 -17.85 -6.96
N ASP A 50 1.24 -17.92 -6.97
CA ASP A 50 2.00 -18.59 -8.04
C ASP A 50 1.70 -20.09 -8.13
N LEU A 51 1.28 -20.74 -7.04
CA LEU A 51 0.85 -22.14 -7.05
C LEU A 51 -0.50 -22.34 -7.75
N TYR A 52 -1.34 -21.30 -7.79
CA TYR A 52 -2.65 -21.33 -8.45
C TYR A 52 -2.58 -20.96 -9.93
N LEU A 53 -1.47 -20.39 -10.38
CA LEU A 53 -1.31 -19.83 -11.73
C LEU A 53 -0.22 -20.61 -12.50
N PRO A 54 -0.55 -21.27 -13.63
CA PRO A 54 0.42 -22.07 -14.39
C PRO A 54 1.66 -21.26 -14.76
N ALA A 55 2.84 -21.80 -14.48
CA ALA A 55 4.11 -21.14 -14.72
C ALA A 55 4.26 -20.76 -16.21
N THR A 56 4.81 -19.57 -16.47
CA THR A 56 5.20 -19.04 -17.80
C THR A 56 4.09 -18.57 -18.76
N GLN A 57 2.83 -18.59 -18.35
CA GLN A 57 1.73 -18.08 -19.17
C GLN A 57 0.92 -17.01 -18.43
N GLU A 58 0.26 -16.16 -19.19
CA GLU A 58 -0.82 -15.34 -18.66
C GLU A 58 -1.92 -16.25 -18.15
N ALA A 59 -2.40 -15.96 -16.94
CA ALA A 59 -3.34 -16.81 -16.26
C ALA A 59 -4.24 -16.01 -15.34
N GLU A 60 -5.42 -16.54 -15.08
CA GLU A 60 -6.36 -15.99 -14.13
C GLU A 60 -6.86 -17.11 -13.21
N HIS A 61 -6.89 -16.83 -11.91
CA HIS A 61 -7.45 -17.73 -10.92
C HIS A 61 -8.53 -17.01 -10.12
N ARG A 62 -9.78 -17.48 -10.23
CA ARG A 62 -10.92 -16.95 -9.47
C ARG A 62 -11.20 -17.84 -8.25
N PHE A 63 -11.29 -17.23 -7.08
CA PHE A 63 -11.67 -17.95 -5.86
C PHE A 63 -13.18 -18.19 -5.83
N ALA A 64 -13.59 -19.45 -5.73
CA ALA A 64 -15.00 -19.82 -5.68
C ALA A 64 -15.69 -19.10 -4.52
N MET A 65 -16.81 -18.44 -4.80
CA MET A 65 -17.56 -17.61 -3.83
C MET A 65 -16.72 -16.52 -3.14
N GLY A 66 -15.53 -16.17 -3.65
CA GLY A 66 -14.63 -15.21 -2.98
C GLY A 66 -14.00 -15.76 -1.69
N GLU A 67 -14.07 -17.07 -1.47
CA GLU A 67 -13.48 -17.74 -0.31
C GLU A 67 -11.99 -17.95 -0.53
N LEU A 68 -11.19 -17.23 0.26
CA LEU A 68 -9.73 -17.38 0.25
C LEU A 68 -9.34 -18.52 1.21
N PRO A 69 -8.28 -19.28 0.89
CA PRO A 69 -7.64 -20.14 1.87
C PRO A 69 -7.29 -19.37 3.14
N GLN A 70 -7.34 -20.02 4.30
CA GLN A 70 -7.13 -19.38 5.60
C GLN A 70 -5.81 -18.58 5.66
N GLU A 71 -4.73 -19.15 5.14
CA GLU A 71 -3.41 -18.51 5.07
C GLU A 71 -3.43 -17.23 4.22
N VAL A 72 -4.07 -17.26 3.05
CA VAL A 72 -4.22 -16.09 2.18
C VAL A 72 -5.09 -15.01 2.83
N MET A 73 -6.17 -15.41 3.50
CA MET A 73 -7.05 -14.50 4.24
C MET A 73 -6.28 -13.77 5.35
N GLU A 74 -5.47 -14.48 6.13
CA GLU A 74 -4.64 -13.90 7.20
C GLU A 74 -3.64 -12.88 6.64
N ILE A 75 -3.00 -13.19 5.51
CA ILE A 75 -2.10 -12.25 4.84
C ILE A 75 -2.86 -11.00 4.37
N CYS A 76 -4.03 -11.15 3.74
CA CYS A 76 -4.86 -10.01 3.31
C CYS A 76 -5.29 -9.12 4.50
N GLN A 77 -5.65 -9.72 5.64
CA GLN A 77 -6.00 -8.98 6.86
C GLN A 77 -4.81 -8.18 7.42
N GLN A 78 -3.63 -8.80 7.45
CA GLN A 78 -2.40 -8.11 7.88
C GLN A 78 -2.07 -6.96 6.91
N LEU A 79 -2.07 -7.22 5.60
CA LEU A 79 -1.84 -6.19 4.58
C LEU A 79 -2.80 -5.01 4.72
N ALA A 80 -4.10 -5.27 4.92
CA ALA A 80 -5.09 -4.22 5.16
C ALA A 80 -4.72 -3.34 6.36
N LYS A 81 -4.30 -3.95 7.48
CA LYS A 81 -3.89 -3.23 8.69
C LYS A 81 -2.62 -2.41 8.47
N HIS A 82 -1.59 -2.97 7.82
CA HIS A 82 -0.32 -2.28 7.62
C HIS A 82 -0.43 -1.15 6.60
N LEU A 83 -1.19 -1.33 5.52
CA LEU A 83 -1.38 -0.31 4.49
C LEU A 83 -2.32 0.81 4.94
N GLU A 84 -3.28 0.53 5.82
CA GLU A 84 -4.11 1.58 6.43
C GLU A 84 -3.28 2.51 7.34
N LYS A 85 -2.28 1.96 8.06
CA LYS A 85 -1.34 2.79 8.84
C LYS A 85 -0.48 3.69 7.94
N LEU A 86 0.00 3.18 6.80
CA LEU A 86 0.76 3.97 5.82
C LEU A 86 -0.11 5.04 5.16
N ARG A 87 -1.37 4.72 4.84
CA ARG A 87 -2.37 5.69 4.36
C ARG A 87 -2.56 6.81 5.38
N GLY A 88 -2.80 6.48 6.64
CA GLY A 88 -2.98 7.46 7.71
C GLY A 88 -1.74 8.33 7.94
N LEU A 89 -0.54 7.77 7.81
CA LEU A 89 0.71 8.54 7.86
C LEU A 89 0.80 9.56 6.71
N ALA A 90 0.52 9.13 5.47
CA ALA A 90 0.53 10.00 4.30
C ALA A 90 -0.53 11.11 4.39
N GLU A 91 -1.74 10.78 4.86
CA GLU A 91 -2.83 11.73 5.08
C GLU A 91 -2.43 12.80 6.12
N MET A 92 -1.83 12.38 7.24
CA MET A 92 -1.35 13.30 8.26
C MET A 92 -0.29 14.27 7.71
N PHE A 93 0.71 13.76 6.97
CA PHE A 93 1.71 14.62 6.33
C PHE A 93 1.09 15.56 5.31
N LEU A 94 0.13 15.10 4.50
CA LEU A 94 -0.55 15.95 3.52
C LEU A 94 -1.28 17.10 4.21
N ASN A 95 -1.97 16.84 5.32
CA ASN A 95 -2.67 17.85 6.10
C ASN A 95 -1.69 18.87 6.71
N ASP A 96 -0.59 18.42 7.32
CA ASP A 96 0.42 19.31 7.92
C ASP A 96 1.15 20.16 6.86
N LEU A 97 1.51 19.59 5.71
CA LEU A 97 2.09 20.32 4.58
C LEU A 97 1.11 21.36 4.02
N SER A 98 -0.19 21.05 3.98
CA SER A 98 -1.22 21.98 3.50
C SER A 98 -1.36 23.19 4.41
N GLU A 99 -1.24 23.02 5.74
CA GLU A 99 -1.23 24.14 6.70
C GLU A 99 0.00 25.05 6.54
N LYS A 100 1.14 24.51 6.09
CA LYS A 100 2.40 25.24 5.92
C LYS A 100 2.47 26.12 4.67
N THR A 101 1.47 26.03 3.79
CA THR A 101 1.40 26.79 2.52
C THR A 101 1.45 28.30 2.69
N GLY A 102 1.01 28.84 3.83
CA GLY A 102 1.06 30.27 4.13
C GLY A 102 2.38 30.79 4.73
N THR A 103 3.34 29.92 5.04
CA THR A 103 4.53 30.29 5.85
C THR A 103 5.87 29.87 5.26
N HIS A 104 5.87 28.97 4.28
CA HIS A 104 7.10 28.43 3.68
C HIS A 104 7.20 28.79 2.19
N ASP A 105 8.38 28.53 1.58
CA ASP A 105 8.57 28.64 0.14
C ASP A 105 7.55 27.79 -0.61
N VAL A 106 6.67 28.48 -1.33
CA VAL A 106 5.51 27.89 -2.01
C VAL A 106 5.93 26.87 -3.07
N VAL A 107 7.03 27.11 -3.80
CA VAL A 107 7.44 26.22 -4.90
C VAL A 107 7.98 24.90 -4.35
N ARG A 108 8.85 24.97 -3.34
CA ARG A 108 9.44 23.79 -2.71
C ARG A 108 8.38 22.95 -1.99
N LEU A 109 7.50 23.62 -1.25
CA LEU A 109 6.42 22.96 -0.53
C LEU A 109 5.42 22.31 -1.48
N HIS A 110 5.01 23.00 -2.55
CA HIS A 110 4.03 22.47 -3.51
C HIS A 110 4.53 21.20 -4.21
N ARG A 111 5.82 21.13 -4.53
CA ARG A 111 6.43 19.90 -5.10
C ARG A 111 6.27 18.71 -4.16
N ILE A 112 6.56 18.89 -2.87
CA ILE A 112 6.46 17.83 -1.86
C ILE A 112 5.00 17.46 -1.60
N LEU A 113 4.10 18.45 -1.57
CA LEU A 113 2.66 18.24 -1.43
C LEU A 113 2.13 17.35 -2.57
N LEU A 114 2.52 17.61 -3.82
CA LEU A 114 2.15 16.77 -4.96
C LEU A 114 2.68 15.34 -4.85
N GLN A 115 3.92 15.17 -4.38
CA GLN A 115 4.50 13.84 -4.17
C GLN A 115 3.76 13.08 -3.06
N MET A 116 3.43 13.76 -1.96
CA MET A 116 2.68 13.18 -0.84
C MET A 116 1.25 12.81 -1.25
N ASN A 117 0.58 13.66 -2.03
CA ASN A 117 -0.76 13.38 -2.55
C ASN A 117 -0.79 12.14 -3.45
N ARG A 118 0.23 11.97 -4.33
CA ARG A 118 0.37 10.75 -5.14
C ARG A 118 0.62 9.51 -4.28
N ALA A 119 1.43 9.62 -3.23
CA ALA A 119 1.66 8.53 -2.29
C ALA A 119 0.37 8.16 -1.54
N LEU A 120 -0.40 9.14 -1.08
CA LEU A 120 -1.69 8.94 -0.44
C LEU A 120 -2.67 8.20 -1.38
N GLY A 121 -2.85 8.66 -2.62
CA GLY A 121 -3.74 8.01 -3.58
C GLY A 121 -3.36 6.54 -3.87
N MET A 122 -2.05 6.23 -3.88
CA MET A 122 -1.58 4.85 -3.97
C MET A 122 -1.98 4.04 -2.72
N PHE A 123 -1.75 4.57 -1.52
CA PHE A 123 -2.10 3.88 -0.28
C PHE A 123 -3.61 3.74 -0.08
N GLU A 124 -4.42 4.67 -0.59
CA GLU A 124 -5.89 4.55 -0.60
C GLU A 124 -6.36 3.39 -1.50
N ALA A 125 -5.80 3.29 -2.71
CA ALA A 125 -6.12 2.19 -3.61
C ALA A 125 -5.72 0.84 -3.00
N GLN A 126 -4.51 0.78 -2.43
CA GLN A 126 -3.98 -0.42 -1.79
C GLN A 126 -4.78 -0.78 -0.52
N SER A 127 -5.00 0.14 0.42
CA SER A 127 -5.73 -0.16 1.65
C SER A 127 -7.18 -0.58 1.35
N LYS A 128 -7.83 0.03 0.35
CA LYS A 128 -9.16 -0.37 -0.11
C LYS A 128 -9.16 -1.79 -0.68
N LEU A 129 -8.18 -2.14 -1.52
CA LEU A 129 -8.05 -3.49 -2.10
C LEU A 129 -7.97 -4.54 -0.99
N TRP A 130 -7.01 -4.41 -0.07
CA TRP A 130 -6.80 -5.40 0.98
C TRP A 130 -7.93 -5.44 2.00
N ARG A 131 -8.56 -4.29 2.29
CA ARG A 131 -9.77 -4.27 3.11
C ARG A 131 -10.89 -5.10 2.48
N LEU A 132 -11.17 -4.92 1.19
CA LEU A 132 -12.17 -5.73 0.50
C LEU A 132 -11.79 -7.21 0.41
N ALA A 133 -10.51 -7.51 0.13
CA ALA A 133 -9.98 -8.87 0.09
C ALA A 133 -10.16 -9.61 1.43
N SER A 134 -10.02 -8.88 2.54
CA SER A 134 -10.16 -9.40 3.91
C SER A 134 -11.60 -9.62 4.37
N MET A 135 -12.60 -9.19 3.58
CA MET A 135 -14.01 -9.33 3.93
C MET A 135 -14.59 -10.63 3.33
N ALA A 136 -15.40 -11.33 4.12
CA ALA A 136 -16.18 -12.46 3.61
C ALA A 136 -17.34 -11.98 2.72
N GLN A 137 -18.05 -10.95 3.18
CA GLN A 137 -19.21 -10.38 2.48
C GLN A 137 -19.21 -8.86 2.56
N ALA A 138 -19.79 -8.22 1.54
CA ALA A 138 -20.16 -6.82 1.53
C ALA A 138 -21.63 -6.72 1.17
N SER A 139 -22.42 -6.03 1.99
CA SER A 139 -23.87 -5.86 1.78
C SER A 139 -24.65 -7.18 1.60
N GLY A 140 -24.24 -8.24 2.31
CA GLY A 140 -24.89 -9.56 2.27
C GLY A 140 -24.52 -10.45 1.07
N ALA A 141 -23.61 -9.99 0.18
CA ALA A 141 -23.08 -10.78 -0.92
C ALA A 141 -21.58 -11.05 -0.73
N PRO A 142 -21.05 -12.21 -1.16
CA PRO A 142 -19.62 -12.47 -1.12
C PRO A 142 -18.83 -11.48 -1.98
N VAL A 143 -17.65 -11.09 -1.49
CA VAL A 143 -16.74 -10.22 -2.25
C VAL A 143 -15.99 -11.07 -3.27
N THR A 144 -16.15 -10.78 -4.56
CA THR A 144 -15.44 -11.48 -5.63
C THR A 144 -13.95 -11.19 -5.56
N LYS A 145 -13.12 -12.25 -5.62
CA LYS A 145 -11.65 -12.18 -5.52
C LYS A 145 -11.04 -13.07 -6.56
N TRP A 146 -10.01 -12.57 -7.24
CA TRP A 146 -9.27 -13.33 -8.23
C TRP A 146 -7.87 -12.76 -8.36
N ALA A 147 -6.95 -13.55 -8.88
CA ALA A 147 -5.60 -13.11 -9.20
C ALA A 147 -5.37 -13.27 -10.70
N THR A 148 -4.64 -12.34 -11.30
CA THR A 148 -4.19 -12.43 -12.69
C THR A 148 -2.67 -12.37 -12.75
N ARG A 149 -2.10 -13.16 -13.65
CA ARG A 149 -0.72 -13.03 -14.09
C ARG A 149 -0.73 -12.50 -15.51
N GLU A 150 -0.07 -11.38 -15.73
CA GLU A 150 0.13 -10.77 -17.04
C GLU A 150 1.62 -10.73 -17.37
N VAL A 151 1.96 -10.89 -18.65
CA VAL A 151 3.36 -10.79 -19.12
C VAL A 151 3.49 -9.53 -19.95
N ARG A 152 4.10 -8.48 -19.38
CA ARG A 152 4.32 -7.20 -20.05
C ARG A 152 5.81 -6.99 -20.27
N ASP A 153 6.22 -6.74 -21.51
CA ASP A 153 7.63 -6.54 -21.89
C ASP A 153 8.58 -7.66 -21.38
N GLY A 154 8.09 -8.90 -21.33
CA GLY A 154 8.84 -10.06 -20.81
C GLY A 154 8.96 -10.13 -19.29
N GLN A 155 8.35 -9.20 -18.55
CA GLN A 155 8.25 -9.23 -17.09
C GLN A 155 6.88 -9.77 -16.66
N VAL A 156 6.92 -10.66 -15.67
CA VAL A 156 5.71 -11.23 -15.06
C VAL A 156 5.19 -10.25 -14.02
N HIS A 157 3.93 -9.84 -14.16
CA HIS A 157 3.22 -9.03 -13.19
C HIS A 157 2.06 -9.82 -12.61
N LEU A 158 2.01 -9.90 -11.28
CA LEU A 158 0.91 -10.53 -10.56
C LEU A 158 -0.01 -9.44 -9.99
N PHE A 159 -1.30 -9.59 -10.23
CA PHE A 159 -2.35 -8.71 -9.73
C PHE A 159 -3.35 -9.53 -8.92
N PHE A 160 -3.93 -8.87 -7.92
CA PHE A 160 -5.00 -9.37 -7.07
C PHE A 160 -6.13 -8.34 -7.06
#